data_AF-A0A7C6PQ48-F1
#
_entry.id   AF-A0A7C6PQ48-F1
#
_cell.length_a   1.000
_cell.length_b   1.000
_cell.length_c   1.000
_cell.angle_alpha   90.00
_cell.angle_beta   90.00
_cell.angle_gamma   90.00
#
_symmetry.space_group_name_H-M   'P 1'
#
loop_
_entity.id
_entity.type
_entity.pdbx_description
1 polymer ?
#
loop_
_entity_poly.entity_id
_entity_poly.type
_entity_poly.pdbx_seq_one_letter_code
_entity_poly.pdbx_strand_id
1 'polypeptide(L)'
;MAAGRGERVQEQERGKFAVRVLVHFKDGVLDPQGQAVRGALHALGYEGAENVRVGKVIDFELAARDRATAERTAEEICRRLLANPVMEKYEFSLREAGTPAEGAGADASTEARAPAGVEAGAVATTPPGRSRE
;
A
#
# COMPACT_ATOMS: atom_id res chain seq x y z
N MET A 1 -9.74 28.51 -48.82
CA MET A 1 -10.13 28.82 -47.43
C MET A 1 -10.21 27.51 -46.66
N ALA A 2 -9.07 27.07 -46.11
CA ALA A 2 -8.95 25.83 -45.35
C ALA A 2 -8.55 26.19 -43.93
N ALA A 3 -9.40 25.85 -42.95
CA ALA A 3 -9.06 25.92 -41.54
C ALA A 3 -9.96 24.97 -40.74
N GLY A 4 -9.37 24.19 -39.84
CA GLY A 4 -10.07 23.70 -38.65
C GLY A 4 -10.44 22.21 -38.57
N ARG A 5 -9.74 21.29 -39.24
CA ARG A 5 -9.84 19.84 -38.95
C ARG A 5 -8.49 19.31 -38.48
N GLY A 6 -8.11 19.60 -37.24
CA GLY A 6 -6.77 19.25 -36.75
C GLY A 6 -6.62 18.86 -35.28
N GLU A 7 -7.63 19.02 -34.41
CA GLU A 7 -7.38 18.93 -32.95
C GLU A 7 -8.15 17.82 -32.22
N ARG A 8 -8.98 17.01 -32.89
CA ARG A 8 -9.79 15.96 -32.22
C ARG A 8 -9.28 14.52 -32.36
N VAL A 9 -7.97 14.32 -32.54
CA VAL A 9 -7.42 12.97 -32.82
C VAL A 9 -6.64 12.35 -31.64
N GLN A 10 -6.45 13.03 -30.50
CA GLN A 10 -5.61 12.47 -29.41
C GLN A 10 -6.30 12.18 -28.07
N GLU A 11 -7.63 12.33 -27.99
CA GLU A 11 -8.37 12.01 -26.75
C GLU A 11 -8.95 10.59 -26.75
N GLN A 12 -9.04 9.94 -27.91
CA GLN A 12 -9.83 8.71 -28.10
C GLN A 12 -9.08 7.38 -27.96
N GLU A 13 -7.80 7.37 -27.54
CA GLU A 13 -7.04 6.11 -27.32
C GLU A 13 -6.32 6.08 -25.97
N ARG A 14 -6.92 6.67 -24.92
CA ARG A 14 -6.41 6.54 -23.55
C ARG A 14 -7.35 5.66 -22.73
N GLY A 15 -6.84 4.52 -22.27
CA GLY A 15 -7.50 3.71 -21.25
C GLY A 15 -7.65 4.50 -19.95
N LYS A 16 -8.77 4.31 -19.26
CA LYS A 16 -8.97 4.79 -17.89
C LYS A 16 -8.49 3.72 -16.93
N PHE A 17 -7.76 4.13 -15.91
CA PHE A 17 -7.22 3.23 -14.89
C PHE A 17 -7.68 3.72 -13.52
N ALA A 18 -8.32 2.85 -12.76
CA ALA A 18 -8.63 3.08 -11.37
C ALA A 18 -7.40 2.72 -10.52
N VAL A 19 -6.95 3.67 -9.71
CA VAL A 19 -5.79 3.54 -8.83
C VAL A 19 -6.25 3.65 -7.39
N ARG A 20 -5.82 2.70 -6.57
CA ARG A 20 -5.99 2.74 -5.10
C ARG A 20 -4.62 2.74 -4.45
N VAL A 21 -4.38 3.73 -3.60
CA VAL A 21 -3.13 3.90 -2.85
C VAL A 21 -3.41 3.77 -1.35
N LEU A 22 -2.64 2.93 -0.68
CA LEU A 22 -2.62 2.74 0.75
C LEU A 22 -1.36 3.39 1.30
N VAL A 23 -1.50 4.46 2.08
CA VAL A 23 -0.37 5.16 2.73
C VAL A 23 -0.41 4.88 4.22
N HIS A 24 0.70 4.46 4.79
CA HIS A 24 0.81 4.15 6.21
C HIS A 24 2.19 4.48 6.75
N PHE A 25 2.29 4.69 8.06
CA PHE A 25 3.57 5.00 8.70
C PHE A 25 4.55 3.82 8.59
N LYS A 26 5.84 4.15 8.47
CA LYS A 26 6.91 3.15 8.54
C LYS A 26 6.96 2.49 9.91
N ASP A 27 7.52 1.29 9.94
CA ASP A 27 7.74 0.56 11.18
C ASP A 27 8.73 1.32 12.07
N GLY A 28 8.36 1.49 13.34
CA GLY A 28 9.12 2.32 14.30
C GLY A 28 8.72 3.81 14.32
N VAL A 29 7.88 4.29 13.40
CA VAL A 29 7.32 5.64 13.48
C VAL A 29 6.09 5.63 14.40
N LEU A 30 6.04 6.54 15.35
CA LEU A 30 4.90 6.70 16.24
C LEU A 30 3.69 7.19 15.45
N ASP A 31 2.57 6.51 15.60
CA ASP A 31 1.26 6.89 15.06
C ASP A 31 0.32 7.31 16.20
N PRO A 32 0.25 8.61 16.55
CA PRO A 32 -0.64 9.11 17.61
C PRO A 32 -2.12 8.79 17.35
N GLN A 33 -2.53 8.71 16.08
CA GLN A 33 -3.91 8.42 15.71
C GLN A 33 -4.24 6.96 16.01
N GLY A 34 -3.36 6.02 15.64
CA GLY A 34 -3.47 4.61 16.01
C GLY A 34 -3.54 4.38 17.51
N GLN A 35 -2.74 5.12 18.31
CA GLN A 35 -2.82 5.05 19.77
C GLN A 35 -4.17 5.52 20.32
N ALA A 36 -4.71 6.62 19.79
CA ALA A 36 -6.02 7.13 20.19
C ALA A 36 -7.14 6.12 19.86
N VAL A 37 -7.11 5.54 18.66
CA VAL A 37 -8.08 4.50 18.26
C VAL A 37 -7.95 3.25 19.12
N ARG A 38 -6.72 2.80 19.44
CA ARG A 38 -6.51 1.68 20.38
C ARG A 38 -7.16 1.96 21.74
N GLY A 39 -6.93 3.15 22.30
CA GLY A 39 -7.53 3.55 23.57
C GLY A 39 -9.06 3.53 23.53
N ALA A 40 -9.65 3.99 22.42
CA ALA A 40 -11.09 3.92 22.22
C ALA A 40 -11.61 2.47 22.13
N LEU A 41 -10.90 1.59 21.43
CA LEU A 41 -11.24 0.17 21.35
C LEU A 41 -11.17 -0.52 22.72
N HIS A 42 -10.14 -0.22 23.51
CA HIS A 42 -10.00 -0.73 24.88
C HIS A 42 -11.12 -0.23 25.79
N ALA A 43 -11.49 1.05 25.70
CA ALA A 43 -12.62 1.61 26.46
C ALA A 43 -13.97 0.96 26.12
N LEU A 44 -14.09 0.38 24.92
CA LEU A 44 -15.26 -0.38 24.48
C LEU A 44 -15.21 -1.87 24.87
N GLY A 45 -14.16 -2.32 25.58
CA GLY A 45 -13.99 -3.70 26.04
C GLY A 45 -13.22 -4.62 25.09
N TYR A 46 -12.66 -4.10 23.99
CA TYR A 46 -11.85 -4.87 23.04
C TYR A 46 -10.37 -4.88 23.45
N GLU A 47 -10.03 -5.48 24.60
CA GLU A 47 -8.65 -5.47 25.14
C GLU A 47 -7.64 -6.18 24.23
N GLY A 48 -8.08 -7.16 23.42
CA GLY A 48 -7.24 -7.85 22.45
C GLY A 48 -6.87 -7.02 21.21
N ALA A 49 -7.35 -5.78 21.09
CA ALA A 49 -6.98 -4.90 19.98
C ALA A 49 -5.56 -4.35 20.18
N GLU A 50 -4.58 -5.04 19.61
CA GLU A 50 -3.16 -4.64 19.62
C GLU A 50 -2.71 -4.10 18.26
N ASN A 51 -1.58 -3.38 18.25
CA ASN A 51 -0.94 -2.89 17.02
C ASN A 51 -1.85 -2.09 16.06
N VAL A 52 -2.79 -1.32 16.61
CA VAL A 52 -3.70 -0.47 15.83
C VAL A 52 -2.91 0.63 15.13
N ARG A 53 -3.00 0.68 13.80
CA ARG A 53 -2.40 1.71 12.95
C ARG A 53 -3.47 2.37 12.09
N VAL A 54 -3.36 3.68 11.93
CA VAL A 54 -4.20 4.46 11.03
C VAL A 54 -3.38 4.88 9.82
N GLY A 55 -3.96 4.70 8.63
CA GLY A 55 -3.37 5.10 7.36
C GLY A 55 -4.39 5.84 6.51
N LYS A 56 -3.96 6.24 5.31
CA LYS A 56 -4.79 6.92 4.31
C LYS A 56 -5.06 5.96 3.16
N VAL A 57 -6.29 5.93 2.69
CA VAL A 57 -6.67 5.29 1.43
C VAL A 57 -7.02 6.39 0.45
N ILE A 58 -6.37 6.39 -0.72
CA ILE A 58 -6.55 7.42 -1.74
C ILE A 58 -6.91 6.71 -3.04
N ASP A 59 -8.14 6.93 -3.50
CA ASP A 59 -8.66 6.41 -4.75
C ASP A 59 -8.72 7.52 -5.80
N PHE A 60 -8.19 7.27 -6.99
CA PHE A 60 -8.26 8.21 -8.11
C PHE A 60 -8.25 7.50 -9.46
N GLU A 61 -8.69 8.20 -10.50
CA GLU A 61 -8.67 7.71 -11.87
C GLU A 61 -7.55 8.40 -12.67
N LEU A 62 -6.89 7.62 -13.53
CA LEU A 62 -5.83 8.10 -14.40
C LEU A 62 -6.14 7.72 -15.85
N ALA A 63 -6.08 8.69 -16.76
CA ALA A 63 -6.08 8.41 -18.20
C ALA A 63 -4.64 8.17 -18.68
N ALA A 64 -4.37 7.03 -19.30
CA ALA A 64 -3.07 6.69 -19.85
C ALA A 64 -3.21 5.88 -21.15
N ARG A 65 -2.17 5.84 -21.97
CA ARG A 65 -2.18 5.10 -23.24
C ARG A 65 -2.17 3.59 -23.03
N ASP A 66 -1.52 3.16 -21.97
CA ASP A 66 -1.26 1.77 -21.63
C ASP A 66 -1.02 1.65 -20.12
N ARG A 67 -1.12 0.41 -19.62
CA ARG A 67 -0.94 0.10 -18.19
C ARG A 67 0.43 0.52 -17.65
N ALA A 68 1.51 0.31 -18.41
CA ALA A 68 2.86 0.62 -17.93
C ALA A 68 3.09 2.13 -17.79
N THR A 69 2.48 2.94 -18.66
CA THR A 69 2.45 4.39 -18.50
C THR A 69 1.60 4.79 -17.30
N ALA A 70 0.46 4.14 -17.08
CA ALA A 70 -0.40 4.40 -15.94
C ALA A 70 0.30 4.12 -14.60
N GLU A 71 1.00 2.98 -14.51
CA GLU A 71 1.77 2.56 -13.32
C GLU A 71 2.89 3.55 -13.00
N ARG A 72 3.68 3.95 -14.00
CA ARG A 72 4.76 4.94 -13.81
C ARG A 72 4.23 6.29 -13.31
N THR A 73 3.13 6.77 -13.88
CA THR A 73 2.51 8.02 -13.44
C THR A 73 1.92 7.89 -12.04
N ALA A 74 1.26 6.77 -11.71
CA ALA A 74 0.76 6.51 -10.36
C ALA A 74 1.89 6.47 -9.33
N GLU A 75 3.01 5.80 -9.64
CA GLU A 75 4.19 5.76 -8.78
C GLU A 75 4.78 7.15 -8.56
N GLU A 76 4.87 7.96 -9.63
CA GLU A 76 5.36 9.34 -9.53
C GLU A 76 4.47 10.19 -8.61
N ILE A 77 3.14 10.10 -8.78
CA ILE A 77 2.15 10.80 -7.94
C ILE A 77 2.32 10.39 -6.48
N CYS A 78 2.46 9.09 -6.21
CA CYS A 78 2.65 8.57 -4.86
C CYS A 78 3.93 9.12 -4.21
N ARG A 79 5.05 9.06 -4.93
CA ARG A 79 6.36 9.52 -4.42
C ARG A 79 6.43 11.03 -4.21
N ARG A 80 5.81 11.83 -5.08
CA ARG A 80 5.94 13.29 -5.06
C ARG A 80 4.97 13.99 -4.14
N LEU A 81 3.79 13.41 -3.92
CA LEU A 81 2.71 14.09 -3.22
C LEU A 81 2.04 13.25 -2.14
N LEU A 82 1.67 12.01 -2.44
CA LEU A 82 0.73 11.28 -1.58
C LEU A 82 1.39 10.68 -0.32
N ALA A 83 2.69 10.39 -0.38
CA ALA A 83 3.43 9.83 0.74
C ALA A 83 4.66 10.69 1.05
N ASN A 84 4.86 10.97 2.34
CA ASN A 84 6.11 11.53 2.81
C ASN A 84 7.19 10.44 2.87
N PRO A 85 8.26 10.49 2.06
CA PRO A 85 9.25 9.42 1.95
C PRO A 85 10.05 9.18 3.23
N VAL A 86 10.07 10.12 4.17
CA VAL A 86 10.79 9.96 5.44
C VAL A 86 9.99 9.09 6.40
N MET A 87 8.71 9.42 6.60
CA MET A 87 7.87 8.86 7.68
C MET A 87 6.85 7.82 7.21
N GLU A 88 6.43 7.88 5.95
CA GLU A 88 5.36 7.06 5.40
C GLU A 88 5.91 6.10 4.34
N LYS A 89 5.22 4.96 4.19
CA LYS A 89 5.35 4.02 3.08
C LYS A 89 4.00 3.93 2.38
N TYR A 90 4.01 3.56 1.11
CA TYR A 90 2.80 3.40 0.33
C TYR A 90 2.83 2.12 -0.48
N GLU A 91 1.64 1.61 -0.75
CA GLU A 91 1.38 0.52 -1.67
C GLU A 91 0.27 0.99 -2.61
N PHE A 92 0.34 0.66 -3.90
CA PHE A 92 -0.71 1.01 -4.83
C PHE A 92 -1.11 -0.18 -5.68
N SER A 93 -2.37 -0.18 -6.09
CA SER A 93 -2.95 -1.14 -7.02
C SER A 93 -3.63 -0.41 -8.16
N LEU A 94 -3.57 -0.99 -9.35
CA LEU A 94 -4.07 -0.39 -10.57
C LEU A 94 -4.93 -1.40 -11.33
N ARG A 95 -6.12 -0.96 -11.73
CA ARG A 95 -7.08 -1.73 -12.53
C ARG A 95 -7.52 -0.94 -13.75
N GLU A 96 -7.63 -1.60 -14.89
CA GLU A 96 -8.27 -1.01 -16.07
C GLU A 96 -9.76 -0.80 -15.78
N ALA A 97 -10.22 0.45 -15.91
CA ALA A 97 -11.62 0.82 -15.78
C ALA A 97 -12.33 0.49 -17.10
N GLY A 98 -12.46 -0.81 -17.38
CA GLY A 98 -13.22 -1.32 -18.52
C GLY A 98 -14.59 -1.84 -18.07
N THR A 99 -15.62 -1.00 -18.17
CA THR A 99 -17.06 -1.33 -17.99
C THR A 99 -17.44 -1.81 -16.57
N PRO A 100 -18.59 -1.41 -15.99
CA PRO A 100 -18.94 -1.79 -14.63
C PRO A 100 -19.23 -3.30 -14.54
N ALA A 101 -18.29 -4.06 -14.00
CA ALA A 101 -18.58 -5.36 -13.42
C ALA A 101 -19.11 -5.14 -12.01
N GLU A 102 -20.43 -5.22 -11.89
CA GLU A 102 -21.15 -5.51 -10.66
C GLU A 102 -20.52 -6.75 -9.97
N GLY A 103 -20.25 -6.67 -8.66
CA GLY A 103 -19.96 -7.83 -7.82
C GLY A 103 -18.55 -7.93 -7.22
N ALA A 104 -18.45 -7.45 -5.97
CA ALA A 104 -17.75 -8.05 -4.82
C ALA A 104 -16.51 -8.97 -5.01
N GLY A 105 -15.39 -8.52 -4.43
CA GLY A 105 -14.75 -9.22 -3.29
C GLY A 105 -13.81 -10.40 -3.54
N ALA A 106 -12.57 -10.23 -3.06
CA ALA A 106 -11.53 -11.24 -2.79
C ALA A 106 -11.00 -12.00 -4.02
N ASP A 107 -9.71 -12.24 -4.23
CA ASP A 107 -8.51 -12.19 -3.41
C ASP A 107 -7.35 -11.70 -4.29
N ALA A 108 -6.50 -10.82 -3.78
CA ALA A 108 -5.16 -10.66 -4.33
C ALA A 108 -4.23 -11.35 -3.33
N SER A 109 -3.97 -12.62 -3.58
CA SER A 109 -2.84 -13.34 -3.03
C SER A 109 -1.56 -12.61 -3.45
N THR A 110 -1.17 -11.60 -2.67
CA THR A 110 0.09 -10.88 -2.82
C THR A 110 1.20 -11.82 -2.40
N GLU A 111 1.91 -12.37 -3.40
CA GLU A 111 3.24 -12.94 -3.20
C GLU A 111 4.14 -11.87 -2.58
N ALA A 112 4.36 -12.01 -1.27
CA ALA A 112 5.32 -11.24 -0.50
C ALA A 112 6.73 -11.56 -0.99
N ARG A 113 7.20 -10.83 -2.00
CA ARG A 113 8.59 -10.84 -2.40
C ARG A 113 9.40 -9.94 -1.47
N ALA A 114 9.81 -10.48 -0.33
CA ALA A 114 10.78 -9.87 0.57
C ALA A 114 12.21 -9.98 -0.01
N PRO A 115 13.03 -8.92 -0.01
CA PRO A 115 14.46 -9.08 -0.11
C PRO A 115 15.16 -8.95 1.26
N ALA A 116 15.98 -9.97 1.52
CA ALA A 116 17.25 -9.97 2.24
C ALA A 116 17.30 -9.59 3.74
N GLY A 117 17.76 -10.56 4.52
CA GLY A 117 18.69 -10.30 5.62
C GLY A 117 18.21 -10.72 7.02
N VAL A 118 18.35 -11.99 7.36
CA VAL A 118 18.67 -12.38 8.74
C VAL A 118 19.27 -13.79 8.76
N GLU A 119 20.49 -13.93 9.26
CA GLU A 119 20.87 -15.09 10.06
C GLU A 119 21.68 -14.56 11.23
N ALA A 120 20.95 -14.29 12.32
CA ALA A 120 21.51 -13.97 13.63
C ALA A 120 21.55 -15.27 14.46
N GLY A 121 22.75 -15.60 14.92
CA GLY A 121 23.04 -16.22 16.22
C GLY A 121 22.31 -17.51 16.61
N ALA A 122 22.95 -18.65 16.35
CA ALA A 122 22.63 -19.90 17.04
C ALA A 122 22.94 -19.78 18.55
N VAL A 123 21.92 -19.93 19.40
CA VAL A 123 22.10 -20.13 20.84
C VAL A 123 22.26 -21.63 21.11
N ALA A 124 23.44 -22.05 21.55
CA ALA A 124 23.70 -23.41 21.99
C ALA A 124 23.30 -23.55 23.47
N THR A 125 22.23 -24.30 23.71
CA THR A 125 21.80 -24.82 25.01
C THR A 125 22.67 -26.03 25.36
N THR A 126 23.44 -25.96 26.45
CA THR A 126 24.14 -27.12 27.03
C THR A 126 23.43 -27.54 28.33
N PRO A 127 23.09 -28.84 28.50
CA PRO A 127 22.31 -29.34 29.64
C PRO A 127 23.16 -29.50 30.92
N PRO A 128 22.51 -29.60 32.10
CA PRO A 128 23.22 -29.75 33.37
C PRO A 128 23.56 -31.22 33.68
N GLY A 129 24.77 -31.45 34.17
CA GLY A 129 25.23 -32.69 34.82
C GLY A 129 26.59 -32.40 35.46
N ARG A 130 26.96 -32.88 36.64
CA ARG A 130 26.45 -33.95 37.48
C ARG A 130 27.07 -33.72 38.88
N SER A 131 26.28 -33.84 39.94
CA SER A 131 26.78 -33.92 41.31
C SER A 131 27.56 -35.23 41.53
N ARG A 132 28.67 -35.15 42.27
CA ARG A 132 29.26 -36.17 43.16
C ARG A 132 30.37 -35.45 43.95
N GLU A 133 30.13 -35.27 45.25
CA GLU A 133 30.77 -36.00 46.37
C GLU A 133 32.27 -35.69 46.49
#